data_AF-A0A9E5RMR2-F1
#
_entry.id   AF-A0A9E5RMR2-F1
#
_cell.length_a   1.000
_cell.length_b   1.000
_cell.length_c   1.000
_cell.angle_alpha   90.00
_cell.angle_beta   90.00
_cell.angle_gamma   90.00
#
_symmetry.space_group_name_H-M   'P 1'
#
loop_
_entity.id
_entity.type
_entity.pdbx_description
1 polymer ?
#
loop_
_entity_poly.entity_id
_entity_poly.type
_entity_poly.pdbx_seq_one_letter_code
_entity_poly.pdbx_strand_id
1 'polypeptide(L)'
;MRKKAASTAENKSKTKLGDKIRNIADRLKQETEVQIKATSRILGAAAQISENHDKLINEVVEMVEEDLEKQNQTYQQDIYTVEILKQKFKKLREAKEHFQLKATSWESLVNKLNNLFPQKLIPDNNPLSNQILESNDRKEIQCDKRSLMPRAYRTNIQKLKVYLEADVAEIFPNSQAVNEALRFLIRVTKENH
;
A
#
# COMPACT_ATOMS: atom_id res chain seq x y z
N MET A 1 42.69 -79.97 23.56
CA MET A 1 42.64 -79.90 22.08
C MET A 1 41.89 -78.61 21.69
N ARG A 2 42.57 -77.60 21.12
CA ARG A 2 42.43 -77.08 19.73
C ARG A 2 40.95 -76.86 19.31
N LYS A 3 40.47 -75.68 18.89
CA LYS A 3 41.05 -74.75 17.90
C LYS A 3 40.62 -73.28 18.11
N LYS A 4 41.57 -72.42 17.75
CA LYS A 4 41.53 -70.97 17.52
C LYS A 4 40.74 -70.65 16.23
N ALA A 5 39.93 -69.59 16.23
CA ALA A 5 39.45 -68.89 15.03
C ALA A 5 39.53 -67.38 15.36
N ALA A 6 40.59 -66.66 15.00
CA ALA A 6 40.96 -66.17 13.66
C ALA A 6 39.99 -65.09 13.11
N SER A 7 40.27 -63.85 13.53
CA SER A 7 40.22 -62.60 12.75
C SER A 7 39.03 -62.32 11.81
N THR A 8 38.09 -61.50 12.26
CA THR A 8 37.30 -60.63 11.38
C THR A 8 38.18 -59.46 10.95
N ALA A 9 38.93 -59.65 9.87
CA ALA A 9 39.61 -58.56 9.19
C ALA A 9 38.55 -57.67 8.54
N GLU A 10 38.45 -56.42 9.01
CA GLU A 10 37.73 -55.35 8.31
C GLU A 10 38.34 -55.17 6.91
N ASN A 11 37.73 -55.78 5.91
CA ASN A 11 38.04 -55.53 4.51
C ASN A 11 37.54 -54.13 4.14
N LYS A 12 38.35 -53.11 4.44
CA LYS A 12 38.32 -51.81 3.74
C LYS A 12 38.87 -52.03 2.33
N SER A 13 38.13 -52.76 1.50
CA SER A 13 38.41 -52.83 0.08
C SER A 13 38.23 -51.41 -0.47
N LYS A 14 39.30 -50.88 -1.08
CA LYS A 14 39.29 -49.55 -1.69
C LYS A 14 38.11 -49.49 -2.65
N THR A 15 37.11 -48.65 -2.37
CA THR A 15 35.93 -48.44 -3.24
C THR A 15 36.42 -48.25 -4.66
N LYS A 16 36.02 -49.15 -5.57
CA LYS A 16 36.45 -49.09 -6.97
C LYS A 16 35.98 -47.77 -7.56
N LEU A 17 36.76 -47.23 -8.50
CA LEU A 17 36.44 -45.96 -9.17
C LEU A 17 35.02 -45.95 -9.74
N GLY A 18 34.55 -47.08 -10.27
CA GLY A 18 33.19 -47.24 -10.78
C GLY A 18 32.10 -47.02 -9.73
N ASP A 19 32.31 -47.43 -8.47
CA ASP A 19 31.33 -47.22 -7.40
C ASP A 19 31.28 -45.75 -6.98
N LYS A 20 32.44 -45.06 -7.02
CA LYS A 20 32.49 -43.61 -6.82
C LYS A 20 31.73 -42.86 -7.93
N ILE A 21 31.92 -43.27 -9.20
CA ILE A 21 31.21 -42.68 -10.34
C ILE A 21 29.70 -42.88 -10.20
N ARG A 22 29.26 -44.09 -9.82
CA ARG A 22 27.84 -44.39 -9.61
C ARG A 22 27.23 -43.56 -8.48
N ASN A 23 27.93 -43.47 -7.33
CA ASN A 23 27.49 -42.63 -6.21
C ASN A 23 27.41 -41.15 -6.58
N ILE A 24 28.35 -40.63 -7.39
CA ILE A 24 28.30 -39.25 -7.87
C ILE A 24 27.08 -39.05 -8.78
N ALA A 25 26.82 -39.98 -9.70
CA ALA A 25 25.67 -39.91 -10.60
C ALA A 25 24.33 -39.95 -9.83
N ASP A 26 24.21 -40.84 -8.84
CA ASP A 26 23.01 -40.96 -8.00
C ASP A 26 22.79 -39.68 -7.18
N ARG A 27 23.87 -39.10 -6.63
CA ARG A 27 23.80 -37.84 -5.89
C ARG A 27 23.37 -36.68 -6.78
N LEU A 28 23.97 -36.53 -7.96
CA LEU A 28 23.60 -35.50 -8.93
C LEU A 28 22.14 -35.62 -9.33
N LYS A 29 21.65 -36.85 -9.56
CA LYS A 29 20.25 -37.09 -9.87
C LYS A 29 19.32 -36.63 -8.73
N GLN A 30 19.63 -37.00 -7.49
CA GLN A 30 18.84 -36.57 -6.32
C GLN A 30 18.84 -35.05 -6.15
N GLU A 31 20.01 -34.39 -6.28
CA GLU A 31 20.12 -32.94 -6.21
C GLU A 31 19.24 -32.26 -7.29
N THR A 32 19.25 -32.77 -8.52
CA THR A 32 18.39 -32.23 -9.59
C THR A 32 16.90 -32.41 -9.30
N GLU A 33 16.47 -33.56 -8.77
CA GLU A 33 15.07 -33.80 -8.40
C GLU A 33 14.62 -32.83 -7.29
N VAL A 34 15.47 -32.57 -6.30
CA VAL A 34 15.21 -31.60 -5.24
C VAL A 34 15.12 -30.19 -5.81
N GLN A 35 16.02 -29.80 -6.71
CA GLN A 35 15.99 -28.49 -7.36
C GLN A 35 14.72 -28.29 -8.20
N ILE A 36 14.37 -29.27 -9.04
CA ILE A 36 13.13 -29.22 -9.84
C ILE A 36 11.93 -29.02 -8.92
N LYS A 37 11.83 -29.79 -7.84
CA LYS A 37 10.74 -29.67 -6.86
C LYS A 37 10.71 -28.30 -6.17
N ALA A 38 11.87 -27.76 -5.77
CA ALA A 38 11.97 -26.45 -5.15
C ALA A 38 11.53 -25.35 -6.13
N THR A 39 12.03 -25.39 -7.36
CA THR A 39 11.68 -24.42 -8.42
C THR A 39 10.19 -24.48 -8.77
N SER A 40 9.60 -25.67 -8.89
CA SER A 40 8.15 -25.80 -9.14
C SER A 40 7.31 -25.20 -8.00
N ARG A 41 7.74 -25.35 -6.74
CA ARG A 41 7.05 -24.73 -5.60
C ARG A 41 7.17 -23.21 -5.60
N ILE A 42 8.35 -22.67 -5.92
CA ILE A 42 8.56 -21.23 -6.05
C ILE A 42 7.68 -20.67 -7.17
N LEU A 43 7.65 -21.33 -8.34
CA LEU A 43 6.83 -20.91 -9.47
C LEU A 43 5.33 -20.94 -9.14
N GLY A 44 4.87 -21.98 -8.43
CA GLY A 44 3.48 -22.06 -7.97
C GLY A 44 3.11 -20.94 -7.00
N ALA A 45 3.97 -20.64 -6.04
CA ALA A 45 3.78 -19.51 -5.12
C ALA A 45 3.79 -18.16 -5.87
N ALA A 46 4.70 -17.98 -6.83
CA ALA A 46 4.76 -16.79 -7.66
C ALA A 46 3.48 -16.60 -8.50
N ALA A 47 2.94 -17.68 -9.07
CA ALA A 47 1.68 -17.63 -9.80
C ALA A 47 0.52 -17.20 -8.90
N GLN A 48 0.44 -17.75 -7.68
CA GLN A 48 -0.58 -17.36 -6.70
C GLN A 48 -0.44 -15.89 -6.26
N ILE A 49 0.79 -15.41 -6.07
CA ILE A 49 1.05 -14.00 -5.75
C ILE A 49 0.62 -13.09 -6.90
N SER A 50 0.89 -13.47 -8.15
CA SER A 50 0.43 -12.73 -9.33
C SER A 50 -1.10 -12.63 -9.36
N GLU A 51 -1.79 -13.74 -9.14
CA GLU A 51 -3.25 -13.76 -9.10
C GLU A 51 -3.80 -12.86 -7.98
N ASN A 52 -3.17 -12.86 -6.81
CA ASN A 52 -3.55 -11.99 -5.71
C ASN A 52 -3.29 -10.50 -6.05
N HIS A 53 -2.18 -10.19 -6.72
CA HIS A 53 -1.89 -8.83 -7.17
C HIS A 53 -2.92 -8.34 -8.18
N ASP A 54 -3.31 -9.17 -9.15
CA ASP A 54 -4.35 -8.81 -10.13
C ASP A 54 -5.70 -8.54 -9.44
N LYS A 55 -6.06 -9.32 -8.43
CA LYS A 55 -7.26 -9.09 -7.61
C LYS A 55 -7.19 -7.77 -6.83
N LEU A 56 -6.06 -7.50 -6.18
CA LEU A 56 -5.86 -6.25 -5.43
C LEU A 56 -5.91 -5.03 -6.34
N ILE A 57 -5.33 -5.12 -7.55
CA ILE A 57 -5.41 -4.06 -8.55
C ILE A 57 -6.87 -3.79 -8.87
N ASN A 58 -7.66 -4.82 -9.16
CA ASN A 58 -9.07 -4.64 -9.50
C ASN A 58 -9.88 -4.05 -8.33
N GLU A 59 -9.68 -4.53 -7.10
CA GLU A 59 -10.38 -3.98 -5.91
C GLU A 59 -10.02 -2.51 -5.66
N VAL A 60 -8.74 -2.15 -5.79
CA VAL A 60 -8.31 -0.75 -5.65
C VAL A 60 -8.88 0.11 -6.77
N VAL A 61 -8.92 -0.40 -8.00
CA VAL A 61 -9.55 0.30 -9.13
C VAL A 61 -11.04 0.54 -8.85
N GLU A 62 -11.78 -0.50 -8.44
CA GLU A 62 -13.20 -0.38 -8.10
C GLU A 62 -13.42 0.65 -6.97
N MET A 63 -12.62 0.61 -5.91
CA MET A 63 -12.74 1.55 -4.81
C MET A 63 -12.41 3.00 -5.22
N VAL A 64 -11.38 3.19 -6.04
CA VAL A 64 -11.01 4.51 -6.57
C VAL A 64 -12.08 5.03 -7.53
N GLU A 65 -12.61 4.18 -8.41
CA GLU A 65 -13.70 4.53 -9.32
C GLU A 65 -14.95 4.90 -8.54
N GLU A 66 -15.35 4.12 -7.52
CA GLU A 66 -16.45 4.45 -6.63
C GLU A 66 -16.25 5.79 -5.92
N ASP A 67 -15.04 6.06 -5.42
CA ASP A 67 -14.73 7.32 -4.74
C ASP A 67 -14.74 8.51 -5.70
N LEU A 68 -14.28 8.33 -6.93
CA LEU A 68 -14.40 9.33 -8.00
C LEU A 68 -15.85 9.55 -8.40
N GLU A 69 -16.67 8.51 -8.49
CA GLU A 69 -18.10 8.62 -8.76
C GLU A 69 -18.85 9.32 -7.63
N LYS A 70 -18.56 8.99 -6.37
CA LYS A 70 -19.10 9.71 -5.19
C LYS A 70 -18.71 11.17 -5.22
N GLN A 71 -17.45 11.48 -5.57
CA GLN A 71 -16.99 12.85 -5.76
C GLN A 71 -17.74 13.53 -6.91
N ASN A 72 -17.88 12.90 -8.08
CA ASN A 72 -18.62 13.44 -9.20
C ASN A 72 -20.09 13.69 -8.87
N GLN A 73 -20.76 12.78 -8.15
CA GLN A 73 -22.12 13.00 -7.66
C GLN A 73 -22.20 14.17 -6.66
N THR A 74 -21.16 14.36 -5.84
CA THR A 74 -21.03 15.51 -4.95
C THR A 74 -20.80 16.82 -5.73
N TYR A 75 -20.04 16.80 -6.83
CA TYR A 75 -19.80 17.96 -7.69
C TYR A 75 -20.95 18.27 -8.66
N GLN A 76 -21.80 17.29 -8.99
CA GLN A 76 -22.99 17.48 -9.82
C GLN A 76 -24.15 18.13 -9.05
N GLN A 77 -24.04 18.33 -7.73
CA GLN A 77 -25.17 18.83 -6.95
C GLN A 77 -25.45 20.33 -7.09
N ASP A 78 -24.49 21.24 -7.32
CA ASP A 78 -24.79 22.66 -7.09
C ASP A 78 -24.13 23.66 -8.05
N ILE A 79 -24.06 23.37 -9.36
CA ILE A 79 -23.97 24.47 -10.34
C ILE A 79 -25.38 24.83 -10.77
N TYR A 80 -25.97 25.81 -10.07
CA TYR A 80 -27.27 26.34 -10.43
C TYR A 80 -27.11 27.28 -11.63
N THR A 81 -27.68 26.92 -12.77
CA THR A 81 -27.88 27.84 -13.90
C THR A 81 -29.29 28.44 -13.83
N VAL A 82 -29.47 29.63 -14.36
CA VAL A 82 -30.77 30.34 -14.39
C VAL A 82 -31.87 29.47 -14.99
N GLU A 83 -31.55 28.72 -16.04
CA GLU A 83 -32.47 27.81 -16.75
C GLU A 83 -32.92 26.65 -15.86
N ILE A 84 -31.98 25.99 -15.17
CA ILE A 84 -32.25 24.88 -14.25
C ILE A 84 -33.16 25.33 -13.11
N LEU A 85 -32.91 26.52 -12.55
CA LEU A 85 -33.75 27.08 -11.49
C LEU A 85 -35.14 27.47 -11.98
N LYS A 86 -35.27 28.03 -13.18
CA LYS A 86 -36.57 28.36 -13.79
C LYS A 86 -37.38 27.10 -14.15
N GLN A 87 -36.70 26.02 -14.53
CA GLN A 87 -37.34 24.74 -14.80
C GLN A 87 -37.85 24.09 -13.50
N LYS A 88 -37.05 24.16 -12.42
CA LYS A 88 -37.40 23.60 -11.11
C LYS A 88 -38.45 24.43 -10.36
N PHE A 89 -38.37 25.76 -10.47
CA PHE A 89 -39.27 26.70 -9.83
C PHE A 89 -39.89 27.64 -10.87
N LYS A 90 -41.21 27.55 -11.04
CA LYS A 90 -41.94 28.39 -12.02
C LYS A 90 -41.89 29.87 -11.66
N LYS A 91 -41.71 30.20 -10.38
CA LYS A 91 -41.64 31.58 -9.88
C LYS A 91 -40.41 31.82 -9.01
N LEU A 92 -39.82 33.01 -9.13
CA LEU A 92 -38.67 33.42 -8.31
C LEU A 92 -39.00 33.44 -6.81
N ARG A 93 -40.25 33.77 -6.45
CA ARG A 93 -40.70 33.80 -5.06
C ARG A 93 -40.62 32.42 -4.41
N GLU A 94 -41.03 31.37 -5.13
CA GLU A 94 -40.98 29.98 -4.66
C GLU A 94 -39.54 29.51 -4.44
N ALA A 95 -38.65 29.83 -5.38
CA ALA A 95 -37.22 29.53 -5.24
C ALA A 95 -36.60 30.26 -4.03
N LYS A 96 -36.94 31.53 -3.84
CA LYS A 96 -36.46 32.34 -2.70
C LYS A 96 -36.91 31.78 -1.35
N GLU A 97 -38.14 31.31 -1.26
CA GLU A 97 -38.67 30.69 -0.05
C GLU A 97 -38.01 29.34 0.22
N HIS A 98 -37.80 28.52 -0.81
CA HIS A 98 -37.12 27.23 -0.70
C HIS A 98 -35.67 27.34 -0.18
N PHE A 99 -34.89 28.28 -0.74
CA PHE A 99 -33.50 28.49 -0.32
C PHE A 99 -33.36 29.49 0.84
N GLN A 100 -34.45 30.15 1.23
CA GLN A 100 -34.47 31.22 2.24
C GLN A 100 -33.50 32.38 1.94
N LEU A 101 -33.26 32.64 0.65
CA LEU A 101 -32.33 33.68 0.18
C LEU A 101 -33.06 34.91 -0.36
N LYS A 102 -32.56 36.09 0.02
CA LYS A 102 -33.02 37.36 -0.53
C LYS A 102 -32.34 37.63 -1.88
N ALA A 103 -33.07 37.45 -2.97
CA ALA A 103 -32.63 37.84 -4.31
C ALA A 103 -33.65 38.79 -4.98
N THR A 104 -33.14 39.70 -5.81
CA THR A 104 -33.94 40.64 -6.61
C THR A 104 -34.12 40.18 -8.04
N SER A 105 -33.27 39.26 -8.52
CA SER A 105 -33.35 38.65 -9.85
C SER A 105 -32.90 37.18 -9.80
N TRP A 106 -33.16 36.42 -10.88
CA TRP A 106 -32.72 35.03 -10.99
C TRP A 106 -31.20 34.92 -11.03
N GLU A 107 -30.52 35.85 -11.71
CA GLU A 107 -29.06 35.90 -11.79
C GLU A 107 -28.46 36.18 -10.41
N SER A 108 -29.08 37.07 -9.63
CA SER A 108 -28.67 37.34 -8.26
C SER A 108 -28.87 36.12 -7.34
N LEU A 109 -29.93 35.34 -7.56
CA LEU A 109 -30.17 34.09 -6.82
C LEU A 109 -29.13 33.02 -7.19
N VAL A 110 -28.89 32.82 -8.48
CA VAL A 110 -27.88 31.91 -9.02
C VAL A 110 -26.49 32.25 -8.49
N ASN A 111 -26.09 33.51 -8.60
CA ASN A 111 -24.78 33.94 -8.09
C ASN A 111 -24.69 33.76 -6.59
N LYS A 112 -25.78 33.98 -5.82
CA LYS A 112 -25.77 33.72 -4.39
C LYS A 112 -25.66 32.23 -4.08
N LEU A 113 -26.39 31.37 -4.79
CA LEU A 113 -26.30 29.93 -4.61
C LEU A 113 -24.90 29.44 -4.99
N ASN A 114 -24.41 29.81 -6.17
CA ASN A 114 -23.07 29.44 -6.63
C ASN A 114 -21.95 30.16 -5.86
N ASN A 115 -22.22 31.18 -5.03
CA ASN A 115 -21.24 31.82 -4.12
C ASN A 115 -21.35 31.35 -2.67
N LEU A 116 -22.51 30.85 -2.23
CA LEU A 116 -22.73 30.25 -0.91
C LEU A 116 -22.36 28.76 -0.89
N PHE A 117 -22.56 28.07 -2.01
CA PHE A 117 -22.28 26.66 -2.20
C PHE A 117 -21.02 26.32 -3.06
N PRO A 118 -20.10 27.23 -3.46
CA PRO A 118 -18.98 26.83 -4.31
C PRO A 118 -17.84 26.14 -3.57
N GLN A 119 -17.73 26.26 -2.25
CA GLN A 119 -16.50 25.81 -1.55
C GLN A 119 -16.79 25.36 -0.12
N LYS A 120 -17.17 24.09 0.03
CA LYS A 120 -16.66 23.29 1.14
C LYS A 120 -16.03 22.03 0.57
N LEU A 121 -14.89 22.22 -0.07
CA LEU A 121 -13.67 21.42 0.00
C LEU A 121 -12.85 21.79 -1.24
N ILE A 122 -11.82 22.59 -1.04
CA ILE A 122 -10.62 22.50 -1.87
C ILE A 122 -9.92 21.23 -1.35
N PRO A 123 -9.83 20.11 -2.09
CA PRO A 123 -8.67 19.26 -1.96
C PRO A 123 -7.55 19.98 -2.71
N ASP A 124 -6.53 20.42 -1.97
CA ASP A 124 -5.27 20.91 -2.54
C ASP A 124 -4.64 19.79 -3.37
N ASN A 125 -5.02 19.71 -4.65
CA ASN A 125 -4.39 18.84 -5.63
C ASN A 125 -4.04 19.69 -6.84
N ASN A 126 -2.91 20.39 -6.76
CA ASN A 126 -2.16 20.72 -7.95
C ASN A 126 -0.91 19.82 -7.99
N PRO A 127 -0.79 18.90 -8.97
CA PRO A 127 0.40 18.09 -9.14
C PRO A 127 1.33 18.77 -10.14
N LEU A 128 2.32 19.52 -9.64
CA LEU A 128 3.69 19.63 -10.21
C LEU A 128 4.38 20.87 -9.63
N SER A 129 5.41 20.67 -8.82
CA SER A 129 6.68 21.39 -9.01
C SER A 129 7.77 20.72 -8.18
N ASN A 130 8.45 19.77 -8.82
CA ASN A 130 9.84 19.48 -8.48
C ASN A 130 10.65 20.71 -8.88
N GLN A 131 10.91 21.61 -7.92
CA GLN A 131 12.07 22.48 -7.99
C GLN A 131 12.97 22.18 -6.80
N ILE A 132 14.01 21.44 -7.14
CA ILE A 132 15.37 21.52 -6.62
C ILE A 132 15.58 22.83 -5.84
N LEU A 133 15.82 22.71 -4.54
CA LEU A 133 16.73 23.62 -3.86
C LEU A 133 17.61 22.80 -2.92
N GLU A 134 18.84 22.60 -3.39
CA GLU A 134 19.98 22.25 -2.57
C GLU A 134 20.22 23.27 -1.46
N SER A 135 21.08 22.86 -0.54
CA SER A 135 21.88 23.65 0.41
C SER A 135 21.28 23.99 1.78
N ASN A 136 21.80 23.26 2.77
CA ASN A 136 22.40 23.76 4.01
C ASN A 136 21.67 24.89 4.75
N ASP A 137 21.04 24.57 5.88
CA ASP A 137 21.58 24.99 7.18
C ASP A 137 20.70 24.53 8.36
N ARG A 138 21.40 24.10 9.42
CA ARG A 138 20.84 23.82 10.74
C ARG A 138 20.15 25.07 11.30
N LYS A 139 18.84 25.01 11.53
CA LYS A 139 18.19 25.70 12.66
C LYS A 139 17.08 24.82 13.24
N GLU A 140 17.22 24.53 14.53
CA GLU A 140 16.18 23.95 15.37
C GLU A 140 14.89 24.77 15.20
N ILE A 141 13.85 24.16 14.63
CA ILE A 141 12.49 24.66 14.79
C ILE A 141 11.87 23.83 15.89
N GLN A 142 11.86 24.43 17.08
CA GLN A 142 11.08 24.01 18.21
C GLN A 142 9.60 24.12 17.82
N CYS A 143 9.01 23.00 17.39
CA CYS A 143 7.61 22.96 16.97
C CYS A 143 6.71 23.00 18.21
N ASP A 144 6.09 24.16 18.43
CA ASP A 144 5.01 24.33 19.37
C ASP A 144 3.88 23.33 19.04
N LYS A 145 3.62 22.46 20.01
CA LYS A 145 2.56 21.45 19.97
C LYS A 145 1.21 22.14 20.13
N ARG A 146 0.68 22.80 19.10
CA ARG A 146 -0.76 23.08 19.00
C ARG A 146 -1.14 23.54 17.59
N SER A 147 -2.09 22.79 17.04
CA SER A 147 -2.94 23.17 15.91
C SER A 147 -2.33 23.06 14.52
N LEU A 148 -2.46 21.87 13.91
CA LEU A 148 -2.93 21.70 12.52
C LEU A 148 -3.05 20.20 12.21
N MET A 149 -4.16 19.59 12.63
CA MET A 149 -4.72 18.38 12.04
C MET A 149 -6.22 18.34 12.37
N PRO A 150 -7.11 18.07 11.40
CA PRO A 150 -8.54 17.87 11.67
C PRO A 150 -8.74 16.72 12.66
N ARG A 151 -9.59 16.97 13.67
CA ARG A 151 -9.83 16.09 14.83
C ARG A 151 -10.38 14.69 14.47
N ALA A 152 -10.79 14.45 13.22
CA ALA A 152 -11.42 13.21 12.77
C ALA A 152 -10.42 12.07 12.45
N TYR A 153 -9.16 12.37 12.12
CA TYR A 153 -8.17 11.34 11.75
C TYR A 153 -7.25 10.91 12.91
N ARG A 154 -7.35 11.54 14.08
CA ARG A 154 -6.52 11.19 15.25
C ARG A 154 -7.06 10.03 16.10
N THR A 155 -8.31 9.63 15.92
CA THR A 155 -8.97 8.74 16.89
C THR A 155 -8.85 7.25 16.59
N ASN A 156 -8.42 6.85 15.39
CA ASN A 156 -8.34 5.42 15.03
C ASN A 156 -6.92 4.83 15.04
N ILE A 157 -5.86 5.65 15.02
CA ILE A 157 -4.46 5.16 15.07
C ILE A 157 -4.01 4.88 16.52
N GLN A 158 -4.64 5.51 17.51
CA GLN A 158 -4.26 5.36 18.93
C GLN A 158 -4.57 3.98 19.54
N LYS A 159 -5.19 3.06 18.78
CA LYS A 159 -5.63 1.75 19.31
C LYS A 159 -5.29 0.55 18.43
N LEU A 160 -4.45 0.70 17.40
CA LEU A 160 -3.93 -0.45 16.67
C LEU A 160 -2.74 -1.03 17.44
N LYS A 161 -3.03 -1.97 18.36
CA LYS A 161 -1.98 -2.71 19.07
C LYS A 161 -1.46 -3.80 18.14
N VAL A 162 -0.47 -3.45 17.34
CA VAL A 162 0.22 -4.38 16.44
C VAL A 162 1.07 -5.31 17.30
N TYR A 163 0.75 -6.60 17.28
CA TYR A 163 1.55 -7.65 17.90
C TYR A 163 2.47 -8.23 16.84
N LEU A 164 3.78 -8.15 17.10
CA LEU A 164 4.79 -8.81 16.27
C LEU A 164 4.84 -10.28 16.69
N GLU A 165 5.04 -11.18 15.71
CA GLU A 165 5.35 -12.58 15.99
C GLU A 165 6.63 -12.69 16.83
N ALA A 166 6.76 -13.74 17.65
CA ALA A 166 7.83 -13.85 18.66
C ALA A 166 9.23 -13.67 18.07
N ASP A 167 9.46 -14.27 16.91
CA ASP A 167 10.71 -14.27 16.15
C ASP A 167 11.03 -12.86 15.61
N VAL A 168 9.99 -12.11 15.23
CA VAL A 168 10.10 -10.72 14.75
C VAL A 168 10.27 -9.75 15.90
N ALA A 169 9.65 -10.02 17.05
CA ALA A 169 9.81 -9.23 18.27
C ALA A 169 11.21 -9.38 18.88
N GLU A 170 11.88 -10.54 18.68
CA GLU A 170 13.27 -10.76 19.08
C GLU A 170 14.24 -9.87 18.27
N ILE A 171 13.98 -9.68 16.98
CA ILE A 171 14.82 -8.88 16.08
C ILE A 171 14.43 -7.40 16.09
N PHE A 172 13.13 -7.09 16.24
CA PHE A 172 12.57 -5.73 16.26
C PHE A 172 11.72 -5.52 17.52
N PRO A 173 12.36 -5.23 18.67
CA PRO A 173 11.68 -5.18 19.97
C PRO A 173 10.70 -4.02 20.13
N ASN A 174 10.71 -3.03 19.23
CA ASN A 174 9.79 -1.90 19.28
C ASN A 174 9.47 -1.36 17.88
N SER A 175 8.40 -0.55 17.81
CA SER A 175 7.94 0.09 16.57
C SER A 175 8.95 1.06 15.96
N GLN A 176 9.86 1.61 16.76
CA GLN A 176 10.92 2.48 16.28
C GLN A 176 11.95 1.70 15.44
N ALA A 177 12.32 0.49 15.85
CA ALA A 177 13.24 -0.38 15.12
C ALA A 177 12.67 -0.82 13.77
N VAL A 178 11.38 -1.15 13.72
CA VAL A 178 10.66 -1.50 12.47
C VAL A 178 10.65 -0.32 11.49
N ASN A 179 10.35 0.89 11.98
CA ASN A 179 10.29 2.08 11.14
C ASN A 179 11.66 2.46 10.57
N GLU A 180 12.73 2.28 11.33
CA GLU A 180 14.09 2.53 10.84
C GLU A 180 14.52 1.48 9.80
N ALA A 181 14.16 0.21 9.99
CA ALA A 181 14.40 -0.82 8.97
C ALA A 181 13.64 -0.55 7.66
N LEU A 182 12.38 -0.10 7.75
CA LEU A 182 11.59 0.32 6.58
C LEU A 182 12.20 1.51 5.86
N ARG A 183 12.64 2.53 6.61
CA ARG A 183 13.34 3.70 6.05
C ARG A 183 14.65 3.31 5.38
N PHE A 184 15.39 2.40 5.99
CA PHE A 184 16.62 1.87 5.43
C PHE A 184 16.37 1.12 4.12
N LEU A 185 15.36 0.24 4.09
CA LEU A 185 14.97 -0.49 2.88
C LEU A 185 14.60 0.47 1.76
N ILE A 186 13.77 1.49 2.04
CA ILE A 186 13.38 2.53 1.07
C ILE A 186 14.61 3.32 0.58
N ARG A 187 15.59 3.59 1.44
CA ARG A 187 16.82 4.29 1.05
C ARG A 187 17.66 3.44 0.10
N VAL A 188 17.90 2.17 0.47
CA VAL A 188 18.70 1.25 -0.34
C VAL A 188 18.05 0.95 -1.68
N THR A 189 16.72 0.83 -1.75
CA THR A 189 16.01 0.60 -3.02
C THR A 189 16.00 1.84 -3.91
N LYS A 190 16.03 3.05 -3.35
CA LYS A 190 16.14 4.30 -4.12
C LYS A 190 17.54 4.58 -4.64
N GLU A 191 18.59 4.13 -3.96
CA GLU A 191 19.97 4.32 -4.39
C GLU A 191 20.43 3.31 -5.46
N ASN A 192 19.69 2.21 -5.67
CA ASN A 192 19.98 1.19 -6.69
C ASN A 192 19.24 1.41 -8.03
N HIS A 193 18.76 2.63 -8.29
CA HIS A 193 18.00 2.98 -9.48
C HIS A 193 18.58 4.18 -10.23
#